data_AF-A0A545ATC4-F1
#
_entry.id   AF-A0A545ATC4-F1
#
_cell.length_a   1.000
_cell.length_b   1.000
_cell.length_c   1.000
_cell.angle_alpha   90.00
_cell.angle_beta   90.00
_cell.angle_gamma   90.00
#
_symmetry.space_group_name_H-M   'P 1'
#
loop_
_entity.id
_entity.type
_entity.pdbx_description
1 polymer ?
#
loop_
_entity_poly.entity_id
_entity_poly.type
_entity_poly.pdbx_seq_one_letter_code
_entity_poly.pdbx_strand_id
1 'polypeptide(L)'
;MTGTLAPIRYLNRREQVLALWCSLTGHEPSRFDEPEREALLARTEIAALAEVPDSVLLDAGQAVRRGTSLPLERWLAAVRVVRPHQRVS
;
A
#
# COMPACT_ATOMS: atom_id res chain seq x y z
N MET A 1 -32.03 -8.86 -2.69
CA MET A 1 -30.93 -8.87 -1.69
C MET A 1 -30.01 -7.73 -2.03
N THR A 2 -30.30 -6.56 -1.49
CA THR A 2 -29.56 -5.33 -1.77
C THR A 2 -28.34 -5.32 -0.87
N GLY A 3 -27.18 -5.72 -1.43
CA GLY A 3 -25.90 -5.63 -0.74
C GLY A 3 -25.59 -4.16 -0.48
N THR A 4 -25.89 -3.70 0.72
CA THR A 4 -25.52 -2.40 1.26
C THR A 4 -24.03 -2.19 1.04
N LEU A 5 -23.68 -1.30 0.13
CA LEU A 5 -22.33 -0.74 0.01
C LEU A 5 -22.00 -0.12 1.38
N ALA A 6 -21.20 -0.82 2.17
CA ALA A 6 -20.74 -0.31 3.45
C ALA A 6 -20.04 1.04 3.20
N PRO A 7 -20.37 2.08 3.98
CA PRO A 7 -19.85 3.42 3.76
C PRO A 7 -18.33 3.38 3.89
N ILE A 8 -17.65 4.03 2.95
CA ILE A 8 -16.21 4.30 2.91
C ILE A 8 -15.83 5.09 4.17
N ARG A 9 -15.74 4.41 5.32
CA ARG A 9 -15.36 4.99 6.61
C ARG A 9 -13.86 4.83 6.72
N TYR A 10 -13.14 5.90 6.37
CA TYR A 10 -11.75 6.14 6.72
C TYR A 10 -10.90 4.86 6.74
N LEU A 11 -10.58 4.34 5.55
CA LEU A 11 -9.56 3.31 5.43
C LEU A 11 -8.36 3.75 6.28
N ASN A 12 -7.99 2.95 7.26
CA ASN A 12 -6.77 3.17 8.03
C ASN A 12 -5.63 3.42 7.03
N ARG A 13 -4.69 4.30 7.35
CA ARG A 13 -3.56 4.62 6.46
C ARG A 13 -2.89 3.36 5.86
N ARG A 14 -2.83 2.27 6.62
CA ARG A 14 -2.34 0.96 6.14
C ARG A 14 -3.23 0.32 5.06
N GLU A 15 -4.55 0.43 5.20
CA GLU A 15 -5.50 -0.06 4.19
C GLU A 15 -5.42 0.75 2.90
N GLN A 16 -5.17 2.06 2.99
CA GLN A 16 -4.92 2.90 1.81
C GLN A 16 -3.64 2.46 1.08
N VAL A 17 -2.57 2.17 1.82
CA VAL A 17 -1.33 1.61 1.24
C VAL A 17 -1.59 0.27 0.58
N LEU A 18 -2.35 -0.62 1.21
CA LEU A 18 -2.71 -1.91 0.64
C LEU A 18 -3.54 -1.76 -0.64
N ALA A 19 -4.54 -0.87 -0.63
CA ALA A 19 -5.35 -0.56 -1.81
C ALA A 19 -4.50 0.00 -2.96
N LEU A 20 -3.53 0.86 -2.63
CA LEU A 20 -2.59 1.40 -3.61
C LEU A 20 -1.68 0.31 -4.18
N TRP A 21 -1.16 -0.57 -3.33
CA TRP A 21 -0.37 -1.72 -3.76
C TRP A 21 -1.17 -2.63 -4.71
N CYS A 22 -2.43 -2.89 -4.38
CA CYS A 22 -3.35 -3.66 -5.21
C CYS A 22 -3.54 -3.02 -6.60
N SER A 23 -3.77 -1.70 -6.64
CA SER A 23 -3.85 -0.93 -7.90
C SER A 23 -2.58 -1.04 -8.74
N LEU A 24 -1.40 -0.93 -8.12
CA LEU A 24 -0.10 -0.99 -8.81
C LEU A 24 0.21 -2.38 -9.38
N THR A 25 -0.24 -3.44 -8.71
CA THR A 25 -0.01 -4.85 -9.05
C THR A 25 -1.13 -5.49 -9.86
N GLY A 26 -2.24 -4.77 -10.09
CA GLY A 26 -3.41 -5.32 -10.76
C GLY A 26 -4.12 -6.40 -9.94
N HIS A 27 -4.01 -6.33 -8.61
CA HIS A 27 -4.70 -7.22 -7.70
C HIS A 27 -5.97 -6.58 -7.19
N GLU A 28 -7.07 -7.33 -7.09
CA GLU A 28 -8.31 -6.82 -6.50
C GLU A 28 -8.25 -6.93 -4.97
N PRO A 29 -8.55 -5.87 -4.20
CA PRO A 29 -8.58 -5.94 -2.74
C PRO A 29 -9.56 -6.98 -2.18
N SER A 30 -10.63 -7.28 -2.90
CA SER A 30 -11.64 -8.29 -2.55
C SER A 30 -11.16 -9.74 -2.67
N ARG A 31 -9.99 -9.97 -3.27
CA ARG A 31 -9.41 -11.31 -3.39
C ARG A 31 -8.83 -11.83 -2.08
N PHE A 32 -8.49 -10.92 -1.16
CA PHE A 32 -7.92 -11.25 0.12
C PHE A 32 -9.07 -11.49 1.09
N ASP A 33 -9.11 -12.68 1.67
CA ASP A 33 -10.03 -12.92 2.78
C ASP A 33 -9.61 -12.10 4.01
N GLU A 34 -10.48 -12.07 5.02
CA GLU A 34 -10.24 -11.32 6.25
C GLU A 34 -8.88 -11.65 6.90
N PRO A 35 -8.52 -12.93 7.17
CA PRO A 35 -7.26 -13.24 7.83
C PRO A 35 -6.02 -12.93 6.96
N GLU A 36 -6.07 -13.14 5.65
CA GLU A 36 -4.96 -12.78 4.75
C GLU A 36 -4.77 -11.27 4.70
N ARG A 37 -5.87 -10.50 4.65
CA ARG A 37 -5.82 -9.03 4.68
C ARG A 37 -5.22 -8.52 5.98
N GLU A 38 -5.66 -9.03 7.14
CA GLU A 38 -5.11 -8.68 8.45
C GLU A 38 -3.62 -9.00 8.54
N ALA A 39 -3.19 -10.16 8.04
CA ALA A 39 -1.79 -10.55 8.00
C ALA A 39 -0.95 -9.60 7.13
N LEU A 40 -1.47 -9.16 5.97
CA LEU A 40 -0.82 -8.16 5.12
C LEU A 40 -0.72 -6.80 5.81
N LEU A 41 -1.79 -6.34 6.45
CA LEU A 41 -1.83 -5.05 7.17
C LEU A 41 -0.94 -5.04 8.42
N ALA A 42 -0.66 -6.21 9.01
CA ALA A 42 0.26 -6.38 10.12
C ALA A 42 1.75 -6.30 9.72
N ARG A 43 2.06 -6.33 8.43
CA ARG A 43 3.45 -6.27 7.95
C ARG A 43 4.11 -4.92 8.30
N THR A 44 5.34 -5.00 8.78
CA THR A 44 6.15 -3.82 9.14
C THR A 44 6.39 -2.91 7.95
N GLU A 45 6.49 -3.45 6.73
CA GLU A 45 6.63 -2.63 5.51
C GLU A 45 5.38 -1.79 5.25
N ILE A 46 4.18 -2.35 5.43
CA ILE A 46 2.92 -1.59 5.27
C ILE A 46 2.83 -0.49 6.32
N ALA A 47 3.23 -0.77 7.56
CA ALA A 47 3.31 0.24 8.61
C ALA A 47 4.30 1.37 8.25
N ALA A 48 5.47 1.05 7.69
CA ALA A 48 6.46 2.06 7.29
C ALA A 48 6.01 2.89 6.07
N LEU A 49 5.35 2.26 5.10
CA LEU A 49 4.79 2.93 3.93
C LEU A 49 3.62 3.84 4.31
N ALA A 50 2.88 3.51 5.36
CA ALA A 50 1.76 4.33 5.85
C ALA A 50 2.22 5.75 6.26
N GLU A 51 3.44 5.91 6.75
CA GLU A 51 4.02 7.21 7.12
C GLU A 51 4.41 8.08 5.91
N VAL A 52 4.30 7.56 4.69
CA VAL A 52 4.79 8.21 3.46
C VAL A 52 3.59 8.73 2.67
N PRO A 53 3.62 9.98 2.15
CA PRO A 53 2.56 10.52 1.30
C PRO A 53 2.32 9.72 0.01
N ASP A 54 1.05 9.65 -0.42
CA ASP A 54 0.60 8.85 -1.57
C ASP A 54 1.33 9.16 -2.88
N SER A 55 1.66 10.43 -3.13
CA SER A 55 2.38 10.82 -4.34
C SER A 55 3.75 10.15 -4.45
N VAL A 56 4.45 10.02 -3.32
CA VAL A 56 5.77 9.36 -3.26
C VAL A 56 5.63 7.85 -3.35
N LEU A 57 4.60 7.28 -2.70
CA LEU A 57 4.30 5.86 -2.80
C LEU A 57 3.99 5.46 -4.26
N LEU A 58 3.17 6.25 -4.94
CA LEU A 58 2.82 6.06 -6.35
C LEU A 58 4.06 6.11 -7.25
N ASP A 59 4.86 7.17 -7.14
CA ASP A 59 6.06 7.36 -7.95
C ASP A 59 7.08 6.22 -7.74
N ALA A 60 7.41 5.93 -6.49
CA ALA A 60 8.33 4.85 -6.15
C ALA A 60 7.81 3.48 -6.59
N GLY A 61 6.50 3.25 -6.49
CA GLY A 61 5.85 2.00 -6.88
C GLY A 61 5.88 1.79 -8.40
N GLN A 62 5.58 2.83 -9.18
CA GLN A 62 5.65 2.79 -10.64
C GLN A 62 7.08 2.53 -11.13
N ALA A 63 8.09 3.10 -10.46
CA ALA A 63 9.49 2.94 -10.83
C ALA A 63 10.02 1.50 -10.65
N VAL A 64 9.51 0.75 -9.67
CA VAL A 64 10.07 -0.58 -9.31
C VAL A 64 9.13 -1.77 -9.53
N ARG A 65 7.85 -1.53 -9.85
CA ARG A 65 6.93 -2.62 -10.21
C ARG A 65 7.37 -3.33 -11.50
N ARG A 66 7.09 -4.62 -11.59
CA ARG A 66 7.33 -5.44 -12.80
C ARG A 66 6.09 -6.25 -13.11
N GLY A 67 5.27 -5.76 -14.04
CA GLY A 67 3.96 -6.35 -14.32
C GLY A 67 3.09 -6.33 -13.08
N THR A 68 2.69 -7.52 -12.61
CA THR A 68 1.89 -7.72 -11.39
C THR A 68 2.73 -7.86 -10.11
N SER A 69 4.06 -7.81 -10.21
CA SER A 69 4.96 -8.00 -9.06
C SER A 69 5.46 -6.67 -8.49
N LEU A 70 5.23 -6.47 -7.20
CA LEU A 70 5.79 -5.37 -6.40
C LEU A 70 6.08 -5.87 -4.97
N PRO A 71 7.27 -6.40 -4.68
CA PRO A 71 7.64 -6.77 -3.31
C PRO A 71 7.62 -5.54 -2.39
N LEU A 72 7.01 -5.65 -1.21
CA LEU A 72 6.84 -4.52 -0.28
C LEU A 72 8.18 -3.95 0.20
N GLU A 73 9.17 -4.80 0.39
CA GLU A 73 10.54 -4.43 0.78
C GLU A 73 11.22 -3.61 -0.32
N ARG A 74 11.01 -4.00 -1.58
CA ARG A 74 11.53 -3.26 -2.74
C ARG A 74 10.84 -1.91 -2.90
N TRP A 75 9.53 -1.87 -2.67
CA TRP A 75 8.79 -0.62 -2.70
C TRP A 75 9.25 0.34 -1.60
N LEU A 76 9.42 -0.16 -0.38
CA LEU A 76 9.96 0.63 0.74
C LEU A 76 11.39 1.10 0.47
N ALA A 77 12.25 0.27 -0.13
CA ALA A 77 13.59 0.68 -0.53
C ALA A 77 13.56 1.81 -1.57
N ALA A 78 12.65 1.73 -2.56
CA ALA A 78 12.48 2.77 -3.57
C ALA A 78 12.04 4.11 -2.96
N VAL A 79 11.08 4.08 -2.03
CA VAL A 79 10.63 5.28 -1.31
C VAL A 79 11.79 5.97 -0.57
N ARG A 80 12.69 5.20 0.05
CA ARG A 80 13.88 5.73 0.74
C ARG A 80 14.87 6.40 -0.21
N VAL A 81 14.91 6.00 -1.49
CA VAL A 81 15.74 6.65 -2.52
C VAL A 81 15.10 7.94 -3.02
N VAL A 82 13.78 7.94 -3.23
CA VAL A 82 13.01 9.13 -3.67
C VAL A 82 12.97 10.21 -2.57
N ARG A 83 13.13 9.84 -1.30
CA ARG A 83 13.31 10.77 -0.17
C ARG A 83 14.66 10.58 0.53
N PRO A 84 15.74 11.27 0.09
CA PRO A 84 16.96 11.29 0.89
C PRO A 84 16.86 12.14 2.17
N HIS A 85 15.80 12.96 2.37
CA HIS A 85 15.85 14.07 3.36
C HIS A 85 14.59 14.39 4.19
N GLN A 86 13.63 13.48 4.39
CA GLN A 86 12.63 13.70 5.47
C GLN A 86 13.16 13.21 6.82
N ARG A 87 14.27 13.81 7.29
CA ARG A 87 14.50 13.94 8.73
C ARG A 87 13.59 15.07 9.20
N VAL A 88 12.57 14.71 9.95
CA VAL A 88 11.74 15.66 10.69
C VAL A 88 12.68 16.45 11.59
N SER A 89 12.67 17.77 11.43
CA SER A 89 13.36 18.73 12.29
C SER A 89 12.57 18.98 13.56
#